data_AF-A0A7R9MQA5-F1
#
_entry.id   AF-A0A7R9MQA5-F1
#
_cell.length_a   1.000
_cell.length_b   1.000
_cell.length_c   1.000
_cell.angle_alpha   90.00
_cell.angle_beta   90.00
_cell.angle_gamma   90.00
#
_symmetry.space_group_name_H-M   'P 1'
#
loop_
_entity.id
_entity.type
_entity.pdbx_description
1 polymer ?
#
loop_
_entity_poly.entity_id
_entity_poly.type
_entity_poly.pdbx_seq_one_letter_code
_entity_poly.pdbx_strand_id
1 'polypeptide(L)'
;MCSLIHTLIVISLEVVVISGLDNGLCLTPPMGWLSWERFGCNIKCHLNRDECISEKLFTDMADRLVSDGYRDVGYDRVNIDDCWMSRNRAED
;
A
#
# COMPACT_ATOMS: atom_id res chain seq x y z
N MET A 1 -44.27 21.78 -9.85
CA MET A 1 -44.44 20.72 -8.84
C MET A 1 -44.08 19.32 -9.40
N CYS A 2 -44.65 18.84 -10.51
CA CYS A 2 -44.28 17.53 -11.09
C CYS A 2 -42.80 17.37 -11.52
N SER A 3 -42.17 18.43 -12.03
CA SER A 3 -40.78 18.39 -12.49
C SER A 3 -39.78 18.19 -11.33
N LEU A 4 -39.99 18.87 -10.19
CA LEU A 4 -39.17 18.69 -8.98
C LEU A 4 -39.28 17.26 -8.40
N ILE A 5 -40.47 16.65 -8.46
CA ILE A 5 -40.69 15.27 -7.99
C ILE A 5 -39.93 14.27 -8.88
N HIS A 6 -39.93 14.47 -10.20
CA HIS A 6 -39.15 13.63 -11.11
C HIS A 6 -37.64 13.81 -10.89
N THR A 7 -37.17 15.03 -10.68
CA THR A 7 -35.75 15.30 -10.39
C THR A 7 -35.32 14.65 -9.07
N LEU A 8 -36.14 14.70 -8.03
CA LEU A 8 -35.86 14.03 -6.75
C LEU A 8 -35.85 12.50 -6.88
N ILE A 9 -36.76 11.92 -7.68
CA ILE A 9 -36.81 10.46 -7.93
C ILE A 9 -35.57 9.97 -8.68
N VAL A 10 -35.10 10.74 -9.68
CA VAL A 10 -33.88 10.41 -10.43
C VAL A 10 -32.64 10.48 -9.53
N ILE A 11 -32.54 11.47 -8.63
CA ILE A 11 -31.44 11.59 -7.66
C ILE A 11 -31.44 10.44 -6.65
N SER A 12 -32.61 9.91 -6.28
CA SER A 12 -32.72 8.78 -5.33
C SER A 12 -32.41 7.40 -5.93
N LEU A 13 -32.29 7.27 -7.25
CA LEU A 13 -32.14 5.97 -7.93
C LEU A 13 -30.68 5.57 -8.21
N GLU A 14 -29.70 6.41 -7.89
CA GLU A 14 -28.27 6.14 -8.13
C GLU A 14 -27.49 5.77 -6.86
N VAL A 15 -28.14 5.08 -5.92
CA VAL A 15 -27.43 4.48 -4.78
C VAL A 15 -26.64 3.27 -5.28
N VAL A 16 -25.40 3.48 -5.70
CA VAL A 16 -24.46 2.41 -6.01
C VAL A 16 -24.03 1.76 -4.70
N VAL A 17 -24.53 0.55 -4.44
CA VAL A 17 -24.05 -0.28 -3.32
C VAL A 17 -22.70 -0.88 -3.73
N ILE A 18 -21.62 -0.36 -3.17
CA ILE A 18 -20.28 -0.95 -3.31
C ILE A 18 -20.13 -2.01 -2.23
N SER A 19 -19.94 -3.27 -2.64
CA SER A 19 -19.59 -4.36 -1.73
C SER A 19 -18.08 -4.60 -1.78
N GLY A 20 -17.40 -4.37 -0.67
CA GLY A 20 -16.00 -4.77 -0.50
C GLY A 20 -15.89 -6.24 -0.10
N LEU A 21 -14.69 -6.81 -0.25
CA LEU A 21 -14.39 -8.12 0.34
C LEU A 21 -14.37 -7.99 1.88
N ASP A 22 -15.35 -8.58 2.56
CA ASP A 22 -15.41 -8.61 4.02
C ASP A 22 -14.50 -9.71 4.58
N ASN A 23 -13.19 -9.41 4.63
CA ASN A 23 -12.15 -10.32 5.13
C ASN A 23 -11.62 -9.93 6.52
N GLY A 24 -12.26 -8.97 7.20
CA GLY A 24 -11.84 -8.48 8.52
C GLY A 24 -10.57 -7.64 8.54
N LEU A 25 -9.99 -7.27 7.38
CA LEU A 25 -8.80 -6.42 7.28
C LEU A 25 -9.18 -4.98 6.89
N CYS A 26 -8.24 -4.04 7.09
CA CYS A 26 -8.38 -2.63 6.69
C CYS A 26 -9.66 -1.94 7.21
N LEU A 27 -10.12 -2.29 8.42
CA LEU A 27 -11.26 -1.64 9.09
C LEU A 27 -11.00 -0.15 9.37
N THR A 28 -9.74 0.23 9.47
CA THR A 28 -9.25 1.61 9.39
C THR A 28 -8.28 1.72 8.21
N PRO A 29 -8.02 2.93 7.66
CA PRO A 29 -7.00 3.11 6.64
C PRO A 29 -5.66 2.51 7.10
N PRO A 30 -4.99 1.69 6.27
CA PRO A 30 -3.73 1.05 6.66
C PRO A 30 -2.63 2.10 6.76
N MET A 31 -1.80 1.99 7.79
CA MET A 31 -0.63 2.84 8.01
C MET A 31 0.62 1.96 7.96
N GLY A 32 1.66 2.44 7.29
CA GLY A 32 2.88 1.67 7.08
C GLY A 32 3.85 2.40 6.16
N TRP A 33 4.87 1.69 5.72
CA TRP A 33 5.90 2.19 4.81
C TRP A 33 5.91 1.39 3.51
N LEU A 34 6.18 2.07 2.38
CA LEU A 34 6.23 1.49 1.05
C LEU A 34 7.44 2.04 0.28
N SER A 35 8.21 1.17 -0.38
CA SER A 35 9.52 1.51 -0.94
C SER A 35 9.48 2.44 -2.15
N TRP A 36 8.40 2.42 -2.93
CA TRP A 36 8.38 2.96 -4.30
C TRP A 36 8.74 4.44 -4.44
N GLU A 37 8.06 5.32 -3.70
CA GLU A 37 8.17 6.77 -3.93
C GLU A 37 9.59 7.29 -3.70
N ARG A 38 10.29 6.76 -2.68
CA ARG A 38 11.64 7.19 -2.33
C ARG A 38 12.76 6.41 -3.03
N PHE A 39 12.58 5.10 -3.26
CA PHE A 39 13.65 4.21 -3.72
C PHE A 39 13.48 3.74 -5.17
N GLY A 40 12.26 3.81 -5.71
CA GLY A 40 11.93 3.36 -7.06
C GLY A 40 12.42 1.93 -7.34
N CYS A 41 12.95 1.71 -8.54
CA CYS A 41 13.48 0.43 -9.00
C CYS A 41 15.02 0.38 -8.96
N ASN A 42 15.65 0.85 -7.86
CA ASN A 42 17.10 0.81 -7.75
C ASN A 42 17.62 -0.61 -7.42
N ILE A 43 18.05 -1.36 -8.43
CA ILE A 43 18.61 -2.72 -8.26
C ILE A 43 20.15 -2.76 -8.25
N LYS A 44 20.83 -1.60 -8.32
CA LYS A 44 22.29 -1.52 -8.46
C LYS A 44 23.01 -1.56 -7.10
N CYS A 45 22.81 -2.64 -6.35
CA CYS A 45 23.36 -2.78 -4.99
C CYS A 45 24.88 -2.70 -4.88
N HIS A 46 25.62 -3.00 -5.95
CA HIS A 46 27.08 -2.87 -5.96
C HIS A 46 27.56 -1.41 -5.96
N LEU A 47 26.70 -0.46 -6.38
CA LEU A 47 27.00 0.97 -6.40
C LEU A 47 26.40 1.71 -5.20
N ASN A 48 25.25 1.23 -4.71
CA ASN A 48 24.54 1.85 -3.58
C ASN A 48 23.89 0.73 -2.74
N ARG A 49 24.59 0.29 -1.69
CA ARG A 49 24.16 -0.85 -0.85
C ARG A 49 23.02 -0.50 0.09
N ASP A 50 22.87 0.77 0.45
CA ASP A 50 21.93 1.20 1.47
C ASP A 50 20.57 1.63 0.88
N GLU A 51 20.52 1.97 -0.41
CA GLU A 51 19.28 2.40 -1.07
C GLU A 51 18.81 1.48 -2.20
N CYS A 52 19.49 0.36 -2.47
CA CYS A 52 18.99 -0.60 -3.44
C CYS A 52 17.88 -1.47 -2.86
N ILE A 53 16.95 -1.90 -3.71
CA ILE A 53 15.88 -2.86 -3.38
C ILE A 53 16.53 -4.19 -2.99
N SER A 54 16.62 -4.43 -1.68
CA SER A 54 17.34 -5.56 -1.08
C SER A 54 16.78 -5.87 0.30
N GLU A 55 17.00 -7.09 0.78
CA GLU A 55 16.64 -7.51 2.15
C GLU A 55 17.15 -6.54 3.22
N LYS A 56 18.38 -6.03 3.05
CA LYS A 56 18.99 -5.05 3.96
C LYS A 56 18.13 -3.80 4.09
N LEU A 57 17.71 -3.21 2.97
CA LEU A 57 16.86 -2.00 2.98
C LEU A 57 15.57 -2.24 3.77
N PHE A 58 14.87 -3.36 3.51
CA PHE A 58 13.61 -3.65 4.17
C PHE A 58 13.77 -3.99 5.66
N THR A 59 14.86 -4.67 6.03
CA THR A 59 15.19 -4.97 7.44
C THR A 59 15.54 -3.69 8.20
N ASP A 60 16.39 -2.84 7.62
CA ASP A 60 16.76 -1.56 8.21
C ASP A 60 15.51 -0.67 8.41
N MET A 61 14.60 -0.64 7.43
CA MET A 61 13.34 0.12 7.56
C MET A 61 12.41 -0.46 8.63
N ALA A 62 12.33 -1.79 8.76
CA ALA A 62 11.58 -2.43 9.84
C ALA A 62 12.14 -2.05 11.22
N ASP A 63 13.47 -2.05 11.38
CA ASP A 63 14.14 -1.63 12.61
C ASP A 63 13.87 -0.17 12.92
N ARG A 64 13.85 0.72 11.92
CA ARG A 64 13.49 2.14 12.07
C ARG A 64 12.05 2.35 12.49
N LEU A 65 11.10 1.62 11.90
CA LEU A 65 9.69 1.72 12.29
C LEU A 65 9.49 1.42 13.78
N VAL A 66 10.26 0.49 14.34
CA VAL A 66 10.22 0.17 15.77
C VAL A 66 11.01 1.16 16.61
N SER A 67 12.30 1.36 16.29
CA SER A 67 13.23 2.14 17.13
C SER A 67 12.92 3.64 17.16
N ASP A 68 12.35 4.18 16.08
CA ASP A 68 12.00 5.59 15.98
C ASP A 68 10.53 5.86 16.39
N GLY A 69 9.77 4.83 16.81
CA GLY A 69 8.42 4.95 17.39
C GLY A 69 7.26 5.02 16.39
N TYR A 70 7.50 4.87 15.08
CA TYR A 70 6.45 4.87 14.05
C TYR A 70 5.41 3.75 14.27
N ARG A 71 5.86 2.56 14.64
CA ARG A 71 4.98 1.43 14.97
C ARG A 71 4.05 1.76 16.12
N ASP A 72 4.55 2.46 17.13
CA ASP A 72 3.79 2.78 18.34
C ASP A 72 2.66 3.80 18.06
N VAL A 73 2.73 4.53 16.93
CA VAL A 73 1.66 5.41 16.42
C VAL A 73 0.89 4.83 15.23
N GLY A 74 1.06 3.53 14.94
CA GLY A 74 0.22 2.77 14.01
C GLY A 74 0.85 2.40 12.67
N TYR A 75 2.09 2.79 12.36
CA TYR A 75 2.78 2.35 11.14
C TYR A 75 3.39 0.96 11.35
N ASP A 76 2.60 -0.07 11.07
CA ASP A 76 2.87 -1.46 11.48
C ASP A 76 3.18 -2.41 10.29
N ARG A 77 3.34 -1.87 9.09
CA ARG A 77 3.57 -2.63 7.84
C ARG A 77 4.79 -2.13 7.08
N VAL A 78 5.53 -3.08 6.51
CA VAL A 78 6.62 -2.85 5.55
C VAL A 78 6.21 -3.48 4.22
N ASN A 79 5.95 -2.65 3.22
CA ASN A 79 5.50 -3.10 1.91
C ASN A 79 6.64 -3.05 0.90
N ILE A 80 6.91 -4.20 0.29
CA ILE A 80 7.81 -4.34 -0.84
C ILE A 80 7.02 -4.00 -2.12
N ASP A 81 7.47 -2.98 -2.85
CA ASP A 81 6.91 -2.62 -4.16
C ASP A 81 7.68 -3.33 -5.30
N ASP A 82 7.60 -2.82 -6.53
CA ASP A 82 8.19 -3.46 -7.71
C ASP A 82 9.73 -3.68 -7.60
N CYS A 83 10.26 -4.53 -8.47
CA CYS A 83 11.69 -4.84 -8.64
C CYS A 83 12.35 -5.73 -7.56
N TRP A 84 11.57 -6.42 -6.73
CA TRP A 84 12.07 -7.41 -5.77
C TRP A 84 12.31 -8.81 -6.37
N MET A 85 11.57 -9.15 -7.42
CA MET A 85 11.55 -10.51 -7.98
C MET A 85 12.70 -10.77 -8.97
N SER A 86 13.06 -12.04 -9.11
CA SER A 86 13.84 -12.50 -10.25
C SER A 86 13.10 -12.24 -11.56
N ARG A 87 13.85 -12.10 -12.66
CA ARG A 87 13.28 -11.95 -14.01
C ARG A 87 12.56 -13.21 -14.49
N ASN A 88 12.95 -14.37 -13.97
CA ASN A 88 12.39 -15.66 -14.32
C ASN A 88 11.75 -16.30 -13.10
N ARG A 89 10.65 -17.04 -13.33
CA ARG A 89 10.07 -17.93 -12.32
C ARG A 89 11.00 -19.12 -12.10
N ALA A 90 10.91 -19.73 -10.92
CA ALA A 90 11.51 -21.04 -10.71
C ALA A 90 10.83 -22.08 -11.61
N GLU A 91 11.56 -23.15 -11.95
CA GLU A 91 10.92 -24.34 -12.52
C GLU A 91 9.99 -24.96 -11.46
N ASP A 92 8.84 -25.47 -11.90
CA ASP A 92 7.83 -26.09 -11.03
C ASP A 92 8.30 -27.42 -10.43
#